data_AF-A0A9W9G3N0-F1
#
_entry.id   AF-A0A9W9G3N0-F1
#
_cell.length_a   1.000
_cell.length_b   1.000
_cell.length_c   1.000
_cell.angle_alpha   90.00
_cell.angle_beta   90.00
_cell.angle_gamma   90.00
#
_symmetry.space_group_name_H-M   'P 1'
#
loop_
_entity.id
_entity.type
_entity.pdbx_description
1 polymer ?
#
loop_
_entity_poly.entity_id
_entity_poly.type
_entity_poly.pdbx_seq_one_letter_code
_entity_poly.pdbx_strand_id
1 'polypeptide(L)'
;MGATAAAISKHTLLMHCVNKQMDKANVEHKLSPSDLAKMKRVLDKKILQMSFEKPTNSETRKRPSAASMSRMAIPGVPHETIDKMLESVGKSSAHCANEMLEES
;
A
#
# COMPACT_ATOMS: atom_id res chain seq x y z
N MET A 1 0.94 28.14 -21.64
CA MET A 1 1.44 27.61 -20.36
C MET A 1 0.27 27.54 -19.41
N GLY A 2 -0.08 26.36 -18.93
CA GLY A 2 -1.22 26.15 -18.05
C GLY A 2 -1.28 24.70 -17.61
N ALA A 3 -0.31 24.27 -16.81
CA ALA A 3 -0.41 23.02 -16.08
C ALA A 3 -1.47 23.22 -14.99
N THR A 4 -2.73 22.98 -15.32
CA THR A 4 -3.80 22.83 -14.35
C THR A 4 -3.45 21.65 -13.46
N ALA A 5 -3.50 21.89 -12.14
CA ALA A 5 -3.21 20.93 -11.08
C ALA A 5 -3.66 19.52 -11.47
N ALA A 6 -2.70 18.61 -11.61
CA ALA A 6 -2.92 17.26 -12.08
C ALA A 6 -4.05 16.61 -11.26
N ALA A 7 -5.08 16.11 -11.94
CA ALA A 7 -6.09 15.27 -11.29
C ALA A 7 -5.37 14.13 -10.56
N ILE A 8 -5.29 14.23 -9.23
CA ILE A 8 -4.64 13.22 -8.42
C ILE A 8 -5.55 12.00 -8.51
N SER A 9 -5.06 10.94 -9.17
CA SER A 9 -5.83 9.71 -9.34
C SER A 9 -6.14 9.11 -7.96
N LYS A 10 -7.30 8.45 -7.83
CA LYS A 10 -7.68 7.70 -6.61
C LYS A 10 -6.55 6.76 -6.14
N HIS A 11 -5.84 6.13 -7.06
CA HIS A 11 -4.65 5.33 -6.77
C HIS A 11 -3.54 6.15 -6.09
N THR A 12 -3.24 7.35 -6.57
CA THR A 12 -2.19 8.22 -6.01
C THR A 12 -2.54 8.70 -4.60
N LEU A 13 -3.80 9.05 -4.33
CA LEU A 13 -4.28 9.39 -2.98
C LEU A 13 -4.13 8.20 -2.03
N LEU A 14 -4.54 7.00 -2.48
CA LEU A 14 -4.43 5.78 -1.68
C LEU A 14 -2.96 5.42 -1.40
N MET A 15 -2.09 5.51 -2.42
CA MET A 15 -0.64 5.29 -2.28
C MET A 15 -0.04 6.24 -1.25
N HIS A 16 -0.35 7.54 -1.33
CA HIS A 16 0.17 8.53 -0.39
C HIS A 16 -0.30 8.25 1.05
N CYS A 17 -1.58 7.94 1.24
CA CYS A 17 -2.12 7.63 2.56
C CYS A 17 -1.52 6.34 3.15
N VAL A 18 -1.46 5.26 2.36
CA VAL A 18 -0.86 3.98 2.78
C VAL A 18 0.63 4.15 3.09
N ASN A 19 1.38 4.90 2.28
CA ASN A 19 2.79 5.17 2.54
C ASN A 19 3.01 5.98 3.82
N LYS A 20 2.12 6.92 4.14
CA LYS A 20 2.14 7.65 5.44
C LYS A 20 1.88 6.69 6.62
N GLN A 21 0.97 5.73 6.47
CA GLN A 21 0.75 4.71 7.51
C GLN A 21 1.95 3.75 7.64
N MET A 22 2.61 3.42 6.53
CA MET A 22 3.87 2.65 6.54
C MET A 22 4.97 3.38 7.32
N ASP A 23 5.12 4.69 7.14
CA ASP A 23 6.10 5.48 7.92
C ASP A 23 5.78 5.45 9.42
N LYS A 24 4.50 5.57 9.79
CA LYS A 24 4.06 5.49 11.19
C LYS A 24 4.33 4.11 11.79
N ALA A 25 3.93 3.04 11.09
CA ALA A 25 4.19 1.67 11.53
C ALA A 25 5.70 1.36 11.62
N ASN A 26 6.52 1.99 10.76
CA ASN A 26 7.96 1.79 10.79
C ASN A 26 8.64 2.36 12.03
N VAL A 27 8.00 3.28 12.77
CA VAL A 27 8.52 3.76 14.06
C VAL A 27 8.65 2.60 15.05
N GLU A 28 7.71 1.65 15.00
CA GLU A 28 7.69 0.47 15.87
C GLU A 28 8.54 -0.68 15.29
N HIS A 29 8.46 -0.91 13.98
CA HIS A 29 9.13 -2.04 13.32
C HIS A 29 10.59 -1.78 12.92
N LYS A 30 11.01 -0.51 12.88
CA LYS A 30 12.40 -0.08 12.65
C LYS A 30 13.08 -0.75 11.44
N LEU A 31 12.36 -0.91 10.34
CA LEU A 31 12.97 -1.39 9.09
C LEU A 31 14.02 -0.39 8.61
N SER A 32 15.04 -0.92 7.94
CA SER A 32 16.02 -0.08 7.26
C SER A 32 15.33 0.81 6.22
N PRO A 33 15.86 2.02 5.93
CA PRO A 33 15.27 2.91 4.92
C PRO A 33 15.12 2.23 3.55
N SER A 34 16.07 1.36 3.20
CA SER A 34 16.04 0.56 1.97
C SER A 34 14.88 -0.44 1.97
N ASP A 35 14.68 -1.17 3.06
CA ASP A 35 13.64 -2.21 3.14
C ASP A 35 12.24 -1.60 3.26
N LEU A 36 12.11 -0.48 3.99
CA LEU A 36 10.90 0.32 4.01
C LEU A 36 10.52 0.81 2.60
N ALA A 37 11.48 1.34 1.85
CA ALA A 37 11.23 1.81 0.49
C ALA A 37 10.80 0.68 -0.45
N LYS A 38 11.38 -0.53 -0.30
CA LYS A 38 10.97 -1.72 -1.06
C LYS A 38 9.55 -2.15 -0.71
N MET A 39 9.17 -2.18 0.57
CA MET A 39 7.80 -2.51 0.98
C MET A 39 6.78 -1.49 0.45
N LYS A 40 7.08 -0.19 0.55
CA LYS A 40 6.22 0.87 -0.02
C LYS A 40 5.99 0.65 -1.52
N ARG A 41 7.06 0.38 -2.29
CA ARG A 41 6.93 0.05 -3.73
C ARG A 41 6.08 -1.18 -4.01
N VAL A 42 6.15 -2.21 -3.16
CA VAL A 42 5.31 -3.41 -3.30
C VAL A 42 3.83 -3.07 -3.09
N LEU A 43 3.51 -2.26 -2.08
CA LEU A 43 2.15 -1.79 -1.82
C LEU A 43 1.65 -0.86 -2.92
N ASP A 44 2.47 0.09 -3.37
CA ASP A 44 2.16 0.99 -4.49
C ASP A 44 1.80 0.22 -5.76
N LYS A 45 2.62 -0.78 -6.13
CA LYS A 45 2.34 -1.67 -7.27
C LYS A 45 1.04 -2.44 -7.11
N LYS A 46 0.69 -2.80 -5.88
CA LYS A 46 -0.55 -3.52 -5.61
C LYS A 46 -1.76 -2.59 -5.69
N ILE A 47 -1.64 -1.38 -5.16
CA ILE A 47 -2.66 -0.34 -5.26
C ILE A 47 -2.94 -0.03 -6.73
N LEU A 48 -1.91 0.21 -7.55
CA LEU A 48 -2.07 0.46 -8.99
C LEU A 48 -2.75 -0.70 -9.73
N GLN A 49 -2.62 -1.93 -9.22
CA GLN A 49 -3.33 -3.09 -9.77
C GLN A 49 -4.76 -3.19 -9.25
N MET A 50 -5.13 -2.56 -8.14
CA MET A 50 -6.49 -2.60 -7.62
C MET A 50 -7.44 -1.89 -8.57
N SER A 51 -8.46 -2.60 -9.03
CA SER A 51 -9.63 -2.00 -9.64
C SER A 51 -10.51 -1.44 -8.52
N PHE A 52 -10.92 -0.17 -8.62
CA PHE A 52 -11.92 0.42 -7.71
C PHE A 52 -13.35 -0.02 -8.07
N GLU A 53 -13.51 -0.72 -9.18
CA GLU A 53 -14.74 -1.36 -9.60
C GLU A 53 -14.96 -2.66 -8.80
N LYS A 54 -16.22 -3.01 -8.54
CA LYS A 54 -16.57 -4.24 -7.79
C LYS A 54 -15.88 -5.44 -8.43
N PRO A 55 -15.14 -6.26 -7.67
CA PRO A 55 -14.47 -7.43 -8.22
C PRO A 55 -15.52 -8.38 -8.80
N THR A 56 -15.39 -8.72 -10.07
CA THR A 56 -16.10 -9.88 -10.63
C THR A 56 -15.41 -11.14 -10.09
N ASN A 57 -16.18 -12.16 -9.72
CA ASN A 57 -15.74 -13.36 -8.99
C ASN A 57 -14.55 -14.13 -9.59
N SER A 58 -14.11 -13.80 -10.81
CA SER A 58 -13.02 -14.46 -11.52
C SER A 58 -11.63 -13.81 -11.31
N GLU A 59 -11.56 -12.54 -10.89
CA GLU A 59 -10.27 -11.82 -10.76
C GLU A 59 -9.51 -12.09 -9.45
N THR A 60 -10.17 -12.66 -8.43
CA THR A 60 -9.59 -12.81 -7.09
C THR A 60 -8.54 -13.92 -6.99
N ARG A 61 -8.39 -14.78 -8.02
CA ARG A 61 -7.74 -16.09 -7.85
C ARG A 61 -6.25 -16.20 -8.21
N LYS A 62 -5.57 -15.14 -8.69
CA LYS A 62 -4.17 -15.28 -9.18
C LYS A 62 -3.16 -14.23 -8.72
N ARG A 63 -3.55 -13.21 -7.95
CA ARG A 63 -2.59 -12.15 -7.56
C ARG A 63 -1.86 -12.52 -6.26
N PRO A 64 -0.52 -12.53 -6.25
CA PRO A 64 0.24 -12.81 -5.03
C PRO A 64 -0.13 -11.81 -3.93
N SER A 65 -0.16 -12.29 -2.68
CA SER A 65 -0.49 -11.46 -1.53
C SER A 65 0.57 -10.35 -1.34
N ALA A 66 0.20 -9.25 -0.67
CA ALA A 66 1.17 -8.18 -0.38
C ALA A 66 2.33 -8.72 0.48
N ALA A 67 2.01 -9.64 1.39
CA ALA A 67 2.99 -10.36 2.21
C ALA A 67 3.95 -11.19 1.35
N SER A 68 3.44 -11.99 0.41
CA SER A 68 4.26 -12.81 -0.49
C SER A 68 5.24 -11.95 -1.30
N MET A 69 4.77 -10.86 -1.90
CA MET A 69 5.64 -9.95 -2.66
C MET A 69 6.65 -9.21 -1.77
N SER A 70 6.25 -8.82 -0.56
CA SER A 70 7.15 -8.16 0.40
C SER A 70 8.25 -9.11 0.85
N ARG A 71 7.92 -10.34 1.22
CA ARG A 71 8.90 -11.38 1.59
C ARG A 71 9.93 -11.64 0.49
N MET A 72 9.52 -11.64 -0.77
CA MET A 72 10.45 -11.76 -1.91
C MET A 72 11.33 -10.52 -2.09
N ALA A 73 10.79 -9.32 -1.84
CA ALA A 73 11.52 -8.06 -2.02
C ALA A 73 12.53 -7.77 -0.91
N ILE A 74 12.23 -8.20 0.33
CA ILE A 74 13.04 -7.98 1.53
C ILE A 74 13.28 -9.31 2.28
N PRO A 75 14.02 -10.26 1.69
CA PRO A 75 14.22 -11.59 2.29
C PRO A 75 15.03 -11.56 3.60
N GLY A 76 15.70 -10.46 3.91
CA GLY A 76 16.45 -10.27 5.15
C GLY A 76 15.59 -9.83 6.36
N VAL A 77 14.30 -9.57 6.16
CA VAL A 77 13.37 -9.18 7.23
C VAL A 77 12.55 -10.39 7.67
N PRO A 78 12.39 -10.64 8.97
CA PRO A 78 11.57 -11.74 9.46
C PRO A 78 10.15 -11.67 8.91
N HIS A 79 9.61 -12.81 8.48
CA HIS A 79 8.25 -12.89 7.95
C HIS A 79 7.22 -12.30 8.92
N GLU A 80 7.35 -12.60 10.22
CA GLU A 80 6.47 -12.06 11.25
C GLU A 80 6.46 -10.52 11.29
N THR A 81 7.62 -9.88 11.09
CA THR A 81 7.71 -8.41 11.02
C THR A 81 6.97 -7.88 9.80
N ILE A 82 7.10 -8.56 8.66
CA ILE A 82 6.39 -8.19 7.42
C ILE A 82 4.87 -8.32 7.62
N ASP A 83 4.40 -9.42 8.20
CA ASP A 83 2.98 -9.65 8.45
C ASP A 83 2.41 -8.63 9.45
N LYS A 84 3.09 -8.39 10.58
CA LYS A 84 2.67 -7.38 11.57
C LYS A 84 2.60 -5.99 10.95
N MET A 85 3.60 -5.62 10.15
CA MET A 85 3.62 -4.30 9.52
C MET A 85 2.48 -4.14 8.51
N LEU A 86 2.21 -5.16 7.70
CA LEU A 86 1.07 -5.15 6.77
C LEU A 86 -0.28 -5.15 7.49
N GLU A 87 -0.39 -5.85 8.63
CA GLU A 87 -1.59 -5.84 9.46
C GLU A 87 -1.83 -4.46 10.08
N SER A 88 -0.79 -3.86 10.70
CA SER A 88 -0.86 -2.51 11.27
C SER A 88 -1.24 -1.49 10.21
N VAL A 89 -0.61 -1.57 9.03
CA VAL A 89 -0.92 -0.68 7.91
C VAL A 89 -2.33 -0.91 7.41
N GLY A 90 -2.79 -2.15 7.24
CA GLY A 90 -4.15 -2.45 6.79
C GLY A 90 -5.23 -1.94 7.74
N LYS A 91 -5.03 -2.10 9.04
CA LYS A 91 -5.92 -1.54 10.09
C LYS A 91 -5.90 -0.02 10.06
N SER A 92 -4.71 0.58 10.02
CA SER A 92 -4.55 2.02 10.01
C SER A 92 -4.91 2.66 8.68
N SER A 93 -4.93 1.94 7.55
CA SER A 93 -5.26 2.51 6.24
C SER A 93 -6.73 2.35 5.86
N ALA A 94 -7.57 1.77 6.72
CA ALA A 94 -9.01 1.64 6.47
C ALA A 94 -9.68 3.01 6.24
N HIS A 95 -9.23 4.06 6.94
CA HIS A 95 -9.70 5.43 6.70
C HIS A 95 -9.22 6.02 5.38
N CYS A 96 -8.12 5.53 4.81
CA CYS A 96 -7.60 6.03 3.54
C CYS A 96 -8.61 5.82 2.40
N ALA A 97 -9.39 4.74 2.44
CA ALA A 97 -10.45 4.51 1.46
C ALA A 97 -11.65 5.46 1.65
N ASN A 98 -11.85 5.97 2.87
CA ASN A 98 -12.94 6.88 3.21
C ASN A 98 -12.61 8.33 2.85
N GLU A 99 -11.36 8.78 3.07
CA GLU A 99 -10.89 10.10 2.62
C GLU A 99 -10.93 10.25 1.09
N MET A 100 -10.90 9.13 0.34
CA MET A 100 -11.07 9.13 -1.12
C MET A 100 -12.51 9.36 -1.59
N LEU A 101 -13.51 9.28 -0.69
CA LEU A 101 -14.92 9.51 -0.98
C LEU A 101 -15.37 10.94 -0.66
N GLU A 102 -14.68 11.65 0.24
CA GLU A 102 -15.04 13.03 0.63
C GLU A 102 -14.55 14.11 -0.36
N GLU A 103 -13.67 13.77 -1.30
CA GLU A 103 -13.25 14.65 -2.41
C GLU A 103 -13.97 14.34 -3.76
N SER A 104 -15.18 13.75 -3.73
CA SER A 104 -16.03 13.52 -4.93
C SER A 104 -17.25 14.42 -4.96
#